data_AF-A0A7L4EE60-F1
#
_entry.id   AF-A0A7L4EE60-F1
#
_cell.length_a   1.000
_cell.length_b   1.000
_cell.length_c   1.000
_cell.angle_alpha   90.00
_cell.angle_beta   90.00
_cell.angle_gamma   90.00
#
_symmetry.space_group_name_H-M   'P 1'
#
loop_
_entity.id
_entity.type
_entity.pdbx_description
1 polymer ?
#
loop_
_entity_poly.entity_id
_entity_poly.type
_entity_poly.pdbx_seq_one_letter_code
_entity_poly.pdbx_strand_id
1 'polypeptide(L)'
;GLLQAEQLGLQVFHGGTALRDGRVVTSGGRVLSVTAVRQDLMEAVGEANRGVATIHFQGATFRRDIGHRGLRLLQQPLYVSAGPEPSPDVPSCLSHLAHLRWALQEGVWVVLFPINPIPSCLYSAGGRSEGGGFAAFFDLKASGYDDPILVTQTKSLGPKLQLAQVCKRHDTIGQDLVALCVNDLLAQGAEPLFFLSHLACGKLDAEVLETIKEGIAEACRSAGCAFLGAEVTEAAAPCPSGHCDLAGFAVGAVERGQRLPGLQRAEEGDVLLGLGSPGIHGRGFGVVRKILLTSSLHCSSPAPGSCGHSTLGDVLLTPGKMFSPALLPVLRSGHVKGFAPTAEGLLGGISRLLPEHVSAVLDALSWKIPEIFCWLYKEGNLSAEEMAQTFPCGIGAVLVVQKELAQHVLQDIQRQQEAWLIGKVVAPCHTAGSHIEVENLAEALQLSSPQQLLNDSTAQSQPKKRKVKVAVLVSGAGRALPALIGSAREPGSCAQLVLVISNRPGVQELRSAARAGIPTRVIDHKLYGSRSEFDSTIDRVLEEFSVELICLSGFMRVLSSPFLRKWKGK
;
A
#
# COMPACT_ATOMS: atom_id res chain seq x y z
N GLY A 1 27.04 -21.32 40.74
CA GLY A 1 26.37 -20.68 39.61
C GLY A 1 26.65 -21.40 38.31
N LEU A 2 27.57 -20.88 37.49
CA LEU A 2 27.83 -21.40 36.14
C LEU A 2 28.13 -22.91 36.11
N LEU A 3 29.11 -23.36 36.89
CA LEU A 3 29.47 -24.78 37.00
C LEU A 3 28.31 -25.67 37.49
N GLN A 4 27.40 -25.13 38.31
CA GLN A 4 26.22 -25.88 38.79
C GLN A 4 25.16 -26.01 37.70
N ALA A 5 24.97 -24.99 36.86
CA ALA A 5 24.07 -25.07 35.70
C ALA A 5 24.59 -26.09 34.67
N GLU A 6 25.91 -26.13 34.45
CA GLU A 6 26.55 -27.13 33.58
C GLU A 6 26.43 -28.55 34.15
N GLN A 7 26.58 -28.72 35.46
CA GLN A 7 26.37 -30.02 36.14
C GLN A 7 24.91 -30.51 36.04
N LEU A 8 23.94 -29.62 35.84
CA LEU A 8 22.54 -29.98 35.56
C LEU A 8 22.32 -30.36 34.08
N GLY A 9 23.38 -30.45 33.27
CA GLY A 9 23.31 -30.77 31.84
C GLY A 9 22.75 -29.64 30.97
N LEU A 10 22.84 -28.40 31.45
CA LEU A 10 22.32 -27.21 30.77
C LEU A 10 23.47 -26.44 30.12
N GLN A 11 23.21 -25.85 28.95
CA GLN A 11 24.20 -25.06 28.24
C GLN A 11 24.12 -23.60 28.65
N VAL A 12 25.25 -23.01 29.05
CA VAL A 12 25.34 -21.60 29.44
C VAL A 12 26.17 -20.82 28.43
N PHE A 13 25.56 -19.82 27.79
CA PHE A 13 26.20 -18.95 26.83
C PHE A 13 26.47 -17.58 27.45
N HIS A 14 27.67 -17.07 27.22
CA HIS A 14 28.10 -15.75 27.62
C HIS A 14 27.74 -14.73 26.53
N GLY A 15 26.93 -13.73 26.87
CA GLY A 15 26.52 -12.67 25.94
C GLY A 15 27.20 -11.34 26.28
N GLY A 16 26.78 -10.72 27.37
CA GLY A 16 27.30 -9.44 27.86
C GLY A 16 28.34 -9.59 28.97
N THR A 17 29.39 -10.39 28.77
CA THR A 17 30.51 -10.50 29.72
C THR A 17 31.83 -10.14 29.08
N ALA A 18 32.73 -9.51 29.82
CA ALA A 18 34.09 -9.18 29.41
C ALA A 18 35.11 -9.66 30.46
N LEU A 19 36.36 -9.89 30.05
CA LEU A 19 37.46 -10.15 30.98
C LEU A 19 38.12 -8.81 31.36
N ARG A 20 38.23 -8.50 32.66
CA ARG A 20 39.03 -7.38 33.19
C ARG A 20 39.86 -7.86 34.37
N ASP A 21 41.16 -7.60 34.33
CA ASP A 21 42.11 -7.95 35.40
C ASP A 21 42.00 -9.43 35.85
N GLY A 22 41.85 -10.34 34.88
CA GLY A 22 41.72 -11.77 35.13
C GLY A 22 40.37 -12.20 35.73
N ARG A 23 39.39 -11.30 35.83
CA ARG A 23 38.04 -11.58 36.33
C ARG A 23 36.99 -11.34 35.24
N VAL A 24 35.96 -12.18 35.21
CA VAL A 24 34.81 -12.00 34.32
C VAL A 24 33.89 -10.94 34.93
N VAL A 25 33.65 -9.87 34.18
CA VAL A 25 32.76 -8.75 34.55
C VAL A 25 31.60 -8.64 33.56
N THR A 26 30.51 -7.98 33.95
CA THR A 26 29.39 -7.70 33.05
C THR A 26 29.73 -6.54 32.10
N SER A 27 29.23 -6.59 30.87
CA SER A 27 29.49 -5.63 29.78
C SER A 27 28.18 -5.14 29.12
N GLY A 28 27.14 -4.95 29.93
CA GLY A 28 25.83 -4.47 29.49
C GLY A 28 25.00 -5.51 28.71
N GLY A 29 23.68 -5.28 28.62
CA GLY A 29 22.77 -6.17 27.88
C GLY A 29 22.45 -7.50 28.57
N ARG A 30 22.13 -8.54 27.78
CA ARG A 30 21.86 -9.89 28.28
C ARG A 30 23.18 -10.58 28.63
N VAL A 31 23.46 -10.71 29.92
CA VAL A 31 24.76 -11.16 30.42
C VAL A 31 25.00 -12.64 30.13
N LEU A 32 24.01 -13.50 30.42
CA LEU A 32 24.08 -14.95 30.25
C LEU A 32 22.77 -15.49 29.66
N SER A 33 22.86 -16.55 28.86
CA SER A 33 21.71 -17.34 28.38
C SER A 33 21.86 -18.79 28.82
N VAL A 34 20.84 -19.36 29.44
CA VAL A 34 20.81 -20.77 29.82
C VAL A 34 19.79 -21.48 28.95
N THR A 35 20.23 -22.51 28.23
CA THR A 35 19.41 -23.28 27.32
C THR A 35 19.26 -24.70 27.83
N ALA A 36 18.03 -25.21 27.81
CA ALA A 36 17.68 -26.59 28.11
C ALA A 36 17.01 -27.22 26.89
N VAL A 37 17.33 -28.49 26.61
CA VAL A 37 16.70 -29.29 25.55
C VAL A 37 15.98 -30.47 26.21
N ARG A 38 14.66 -30.55 26.01
CA ARG A 38 13.78 -31.63 26.50
C ARG A 38 12.78 -32.02 25.40
N GLN A 39 12.05 -33.11 25.62
CA GLN A 39 11.10 -33.65 24.63
C GLN A 39 9.83 -32.79 24.51
N ASP A 40 9.43 -32.11 25.59
CA ASP A 40 8.32 -31.16 25.59
C ASP A 40 8.74 -29.75 26.05
N LEU A 41 7.95 -28.77 25.65
CA LEU A 41 8.21 -27.36 25.91
C LEU A 41 8.07 -26.99 27.40
N MET A 42 7.23 -27.70 28.16
CA MET A 42 6.99 -27.41 29.57
C MET A 42 8.19 -27.80 30.42
N GLU A 43 8.72 -29.00 30.20
CA GLU A 43 9.96 -29.45 30.81
C GLU A 43 11.15 -28.61 30.37
N ALA A 44 11.28 -28.28 29.08
CA ALA A 44 12.38 -27.44 28.58
C ALA A 44 12.40 -26.06 29.26
N VAL A 45 11.25 -25.41 29.40
CA VAL A 45 11.13 -24.09 30.06
C VAL A 45 11.38 -24.21 31.56
N GLY A 46 10.86 -25.26 32.21
CA GLY A 46 11.10 -25.52 33.64
C GLY A 46 12.59 -25.72 33.97
N GLU A 47 13.27 -26.53 33.16
CA GLU A 47 14.69 -26.85 33.31
C GLU A 47 15.60 -25.65 33.05
N ALA A 48 15.29 -24.86 32.02
CA ALA A 48 16.02 -23.61 31.75
C ALA A 48 15.87 -22.63 32.92
N ASN A 49 14.65 -22.44 33.45
CA ASN A 49 14.40 -21.57 34.59
C ASN A 49 15.11 -22.05 35.86
N ARG A 50 15.15 -23.37 36.09
CA ARG A 50 15.90 -23.97 37.20
C ARG A 50 17.40 -23.71 37.07
N GLY A 51 17.97 -23.87 35.88
CA GLY A 51 19.37 -23.57 35.60
C GLY A 51 19.73 -22.10 35.83
N VAL A 52 18.91 -21.18 35.30
CA VAL A 52 19.08 -19.73 35.52
C VAL A 52 19.07 -19.40 37.01
N ALA A 53 18.19 -20.01 37.80
CA ALA A 53 18.08 -19.78 39.23
C ALA A 53 19.30 -20.24 40.04
N THR A 54 20.24 -20.99 39.46
CA THR A 54 21.49 -21.36 40.16
C THR A 54 22.59 -20.28 40.02
N ILE A 55 22.49 -19.41 39.02
CA ILE A 55 23.51 -18.43 38.68
C ILE A 55 23.20 -17.11 39.41
N HIS A 56 24.13 -16.63 40.24
CA HIS A 56 23.94 -15.41 41.03
C HIS A 56 25.16 -14.49 40.94
N PHE A 57 24.92 -13.20 40.74
CA PHE A 57 25.90 -12.12 40.87
C PHE A 57 25.18 -10.81 41.21
N GLN A 58 25.92 -9.81 41.72
CA GLN A 58 25.34 -8.56 42.20
C GLN A 58 24.60 -7.82 41.06
N GLY A 59 23.34 -7.46 41.29
CA GLY A 59 22.50 -6.78 40.31
C GLY A 59 21.92 -7.67 39.20
N ALA A 60 22.04 -9.00 39.32
CA ALA A 60 21.43 -9.93 38.37
C ALA A 60 19.89 -9.88 38.43
N THR A 61 19.25 -9.77 37.27
CA THR A 61 17.80 -9.90 37.09
C THR A 61 17.52 -11.02 36.10
N PHE A 62 16.63 -11.94 36.47
CA PHE A 62 16.31 -13.11 35.65
C PHE A 62 15.00 -12.93 34.90
N ARG A 63 15.03 -13.17 33.59
CA ARG A 63 13.82 -13.28 32.77
C ARG A 63 13.29 -14.70 32.82
N ARG A 64 12.19 -14.89 33.54
CA ARG A 64 11.49 -16.18 33.66
C ARG A 64 10.33 -16.33 32.68
N ASP A 65 10.02 -15.28 31.93
CA ASP A 65 8.90 -15.19 30.99
C ASP A 65 9.18 -15.86 29.63
N ILE A 66 10.43 -16.26 29.38
CA ILE A 66 10.86 -16.89 28.14
C ILE A 66 10.20 -18.28 28.01
N GLY A 67 9.51 -18.52 26.89
CA GLY A 67 8.79 -19.78 26.61
C GLY A 67 7.33 -19.81 27.09
N HIS A 68 6.88 -18.88 27.94
CA HIS A 68 5.51 -18.86 28.48
C HIS A 68 4.42 -18.63 27.42
N ARG A 69 4.74 -17.97 26.29
CA ARG A 69 3.78 -17.77 25.18
C ARG A 69 3.41 -19.12 24.52
N GLY A 70 4.40 -20.00 24.32
CA GLY A 70 4.17 -21.35 23.79
C GLY A 70 3.43 -22.25 24.78
N LEU A 71 3.69 -22.12 26.08
CA LEU A 71 2.92 -22.83 27.11
C LEU A 71 1.45 -22.40 27.16
N ARG A 72 1.17 -21.11 26.98
CA ARG A 72 -0.21 -20.59 26.94
C ARG A 72 -1.01 -21.13 25.75
N LEU A 73 -0.36 -21.34 24.61
CA LEU A 73 -0.97 -21.97 23.44
C LEU A 73 -1.34 -23.44 23.70
N LEU A 74 -0.50 -24.18 24.43
CA LEU A 74 -0.72 -25.59 24.78
C LEU A 74 -1.78 -25.79 25.89
N GLN A 75 -2.14 -24.74 26.62
CA GLN A 75 -3.07 -24.80 27.76
C GLN A 75 -4.51 -24.34 27.43
N GLN A 76 -4.81 -23.98 26.18
CA GLN A 76 -6.17 -23.59 25.81
C GLN A 76 -7.07 -24.83 25.63
N PRO A 77 -8.21 -24.93 26.35
CA PRO A 77 -9.13 -26.04 26.18
C PRO A 77 -9.86 -25.93 24.83
N LEU A 78 -9.85 -27.00 24.04
CA LEU A 78 -10.70 -27.16 22.86
C LEU A 78 -12.12 -27.49 23.34
N TYR A 79 -13.08 -26.57 23.12
CA TYR A 79 -14.48 -26.74 23.52
C TYR A 79 -15.18 -27.73 22.56
N VAL A 80 -15.69 -28.85 23.10
CA VAL A 80 -16.58 -29.79 22.38
C VAL A 80 -17.86 -29.92 23.22
N SER A 81 -19.00 -29.53 22.65
CA SER A 81 -20.32 -29.70 23.29
C SER A 81 -21.05 -30.89 22.67
N ALA A 82 -21.49 -31.83 23.51
CA ALA A 82 -22.08 -33.12 23.12
C ALA A 82 -23.62 -33.06 23.04
N GLY A 83 -24.21 -33.80 22.09
CA GLY A 83 -25.64 -34.12 21.95
C GLY A 83 -25.83 -35.55 21.41
N PRO A 84 -27.01 -36.19 21.58
CA PRO A 84 -27.15 -37.54 22.12
C PRO A 84 -27.08 -38.71 21.11
N GLU A 85 -26.69 -39.88 21.60
CA GLU A 85 -26.48 -41.13 20.83
C GLU A 85 -27.77 -41.91 20.46
N PRO A 86 -27.78 -42.66 19.34
CA PRO A 86 -28.81 -43.65 19.02
C PRO A 86 -28.38 -45.11 19.27
N SER A 87 -29.38 -45.97 19.47
CA SER A 87 -29.29 -47.43 19.66
C SER A 87 -29.38 -48.22 18.34
N PRO A 88 -29.03 -49.53 18.33
CA PRO A 88 -28.28 -50.18 17.25
C PRO A 88 -29.09 -51.20 16.44
N ASP A 89 -28.50 -51.65 15.32
CA ASP A 89 -28.70 -52.89 14.51
C ASP A 89 -28.59 -52.52 13.01
N VAL A 90 -27.64 -52.95 12.16
CA VAL A 90 -26.72 -54.12 12.03
C VAL A 90 -25.54 -53.71 11.07
N PRO A 91 -24.59 -54.58 10.67
CA PRO A 91 -23.21 -54.72 11.13
C PRO A 91 -22.15 -54.00 10.26
N SER A 92 -21.06 -53.49 10.87
CA SER A 92 -19.96 -52.80 10.18
C SER A 92 -18.68 -53.64 10.07
N CYS A 93 -18.19 -53.77 8.83
CA CYS A 93 -16.78 -54.02 8.51
C CYS A 93 -16.27 -52.86 7.64
N LEU A 94 -16.25 -51.65 8.22
CA LEU A 94 -15.58 -50.46 7.68
C LEU A 94 -15.13 -49.61 8.88
N SER A 95 -13.90 -49.81 9.34
CA SER A 95 -13.24 -48.90 10.28
C SER A 95 -12.18 -48.10 9.52
N HIS A 96 -12.66 -47.08 8.82
CA HIS A 96 -11.91 -45.93 8.32
C HIS A 96 -12.83 -44.71 8.45
N LEU A 97 -12.27 -43.53 8.76
CA LEU A 97 -12.87 -42.20 8.62
C LEU A 97 -13.82 -41.72 9.73
N ALA A 98 -13.25 -41.19 10.81
CA ALA A 98 -13.83 -40.04 11.51
C ALA A 98 -12.92 -38.84 11.21
N HIS A 99 -13.40 -37.88 10.41
CA HIS A 99 -13.03 -36.44 10.36
C HIS A 99 -13.51 -35.72 9.09
N LEU A 100 -14.20 -36.39 8.16
CA LEU A 100 -14.90 -35.75 7.05
C LEU A 100 -16.42 -35.66 7.31
N ARG A 101 -16.82 -34.75 8.20
CA ARG A 101 -18.24 -34.34 8.31
C ARG A 101 -18.38 -32.88 8.71
N TRP A 102 -17.90 -31.99 7.85
CA TRP A 102 -18.48 -30.66 7.69
C TRP A 102 -18.46 -30.30 6.20
N ALA A 103 -19.54 -30.62 5.51
CA ALA A 103 -20.01 -29.98 4.27
C ALA A 103 -21.19 -30.82 3.78
N LEU A 104 -22.40 -30.25 3.88
CA LEU A 104 -23.45 -30.22 2.85
C LEU A 104 -24.77 -29.85 3.51
N GLN A 105 -25.16 -28.58 3.41
CA GLN A 105 -26.44 -28.14 2.87
C GLN A 105 -26.58 -26.62 3.09
N GLU A 106 -26.25 -25.85 2.05
CA GLU A 106 -26.99 -24.69 1.55
C GLU A 106 -26.41 -24.43 0.14
N GLY A 107 -27.27 -24.48 -0.88
CA GLY A 107 -26.86 -24.53 -2.29
C GLY A 107 -26.64 -23.15 -2.91
N VAL A 108 -25.50 -22.97 -3.57
CA VAL A 108 -25.35 -22.08 -4.74
C VAL A 108 -24.44 -22.79 -5.75
N TRP A 109 -25.01 -23.11 -6.90
CA TRP A 109 -24.28 -23.69 -8.03
C TRP A 109 -23.61 -22.57 -8.82
N VAL A 110 -22.28 -22.55 -8.88
CA VAL A 110 -21.53 -21.90 -9.97
C VAL A 110 -20.58 -22.95 -10.53
N VAL A 111 -20.89 -23.36 -11.75
CA VAL A 111 -20.12 -24.32 -12.54
C VAL A 111 -18.86 -23.61 -13.05
N LEU A 112 -17.69 -24.00 -12.54
CA LEU A 112 -16.41 -23.84 -13.23
C LEU A 112 -15.64 -25.17 -13.07
N PHE A 113 -15.15 -25.70 -14.18
CA PHE A 113 -14.57 -27.03 -14.36
C PHE A 113 -13.49 -27.37 -13.29
N PRO A 114 -13.35 -28.65 -12.91
CA PRO A 114 -12.42 -29.06 -11.86
C PRO A 114 -10.99 -28.98 -12.40
N ILE A 115 -10.25 -27.96 -11.98
CA ILE A 115 -8.80 -28.09 -11.82
C ILE A 115 -8.65 -29.16 -10.75
N ASN A 116 -8.15 -30.33 -11.13
CA ASN A 116 -7.70 -31.34 -10.18
C ASN A 116 -6.22 -31.03 -9.92
N PRO A 117 -5.85 -30.14 -8.96
CA PRO A 117 -4.55 -30.32 -8.36
C PRO A 117 -4.61 -31.69 -7.67
N ILE A 118 -3.53 -32.44 -7.76
CA ILE A 118 -3.29 -33.55 -6.83
C ILE A 118 -3.65 -33.05 -5.41
N PRO A 119 -4.36 -33.82 -4.56
CA PRO A 119 -5.02 -33.34 -3.33
C PRO A 119 -4.13 -32.69 -2.25
N SER A 120 -2.88 -32.33 -2.52
CA SER A 120 -1.90 -31.84 -1.56
C SER A 120 -1.69 -30.32 -1.55
N CYS A 121 -2.30 -29.53 -2.44
CA CYS A 121 -1.88 -28.12 -2.64
C CYS A 121 -2.96 -27.03 -2.40
N LEU A 122 -4.13 -27.37 -1.86
CA LEU A 122 -5.11 -26.38 -1.40
C LEU A 122 -5.23 -26.44 0.13
N TYR A 123 -4.34 -25.71 0.81
CA TYR A 123 -4.28 -25.41 2.25
C TYR A 123 -4.76 -26.51 3.22
N SER A 124 -3.83 -27.36 3.66
CA SER A 124 -3.95 -27.99 4.99
C SER A 124 -3.29 -27.07 6.02
N ALA A 125 -4.02 -26.70 7.08
CA ALA A 125 -3.41 -26.29 8.33
C ALA A 125 -2.43 -27.40 8.75
N GLY A 126 -1.13 -27.12 8.66
CA GLY A 126 -0.10 -28.16 8.71
C GLY A 126 0.22 -28.73 7.32
N GLY A 127 0.77 -27.90 6.43
CA GLY A 127 1.63 -28.38 5.36
C GLY A 127 2.91 -28.97 5.96
N ARG A 128 2.83 -30.18 6.53
CA ARG A 128 3.97 -31.07 6.45
C ARG A 128 3.97 -31.59 5.02
N SER A 129 4.96 -31.15 4.26
CA SER A 129 5.49 -31.96 3.18
C SER A 129 5.58 -33.40 3.67
N GLU A 130 4.93 -34.35 3.01
CA GLU A 130 5.33 -35.75 3.14
C GLU A 130 6.76 -35.85 2.60
N GLY A 131 7.73 -35.63 3.50
CA GLY A 131 9.15 -35.47 3.19
C GLY A 131 9.50 -34.04 2.78
N GLY A 132 10.39 -33.38 3.54
CA GLY A 132 10.93 -32.06 3.18
C GLY A 132 11.44 -32.04 1.74
N GLY A 133 10.68 -31.41 0.84
CA GLY A 133 10.95 -31.40 -0.59
C GLY A 133 11.72 -30.14 -0.99
N PHE A 134 12.75 -30.31 -1.84
CA PHE A 134 13.58 -29.23 -2.37
C PHE A 134 12.87 -28.36 -3.42
N ALA A 135 11.84 -28.90 -4.10
CA ALA A 135 11.09 -28.23 -5.17
C ALA A 135 9.64 -28.76 -5.24
N ALA A 136 8.75 -27.99 -5.86
CA ALA A 136 7.37 -28.36 -6.12
C ALA A 136 7.17 -28.86 -7.56
N PHE A 137 6.23 -29.78 -7.75
CA PHE A 137 5.81 -30.30 -9.06
C PHE A 137 4.46 -29.69 -9.46
N PHE A 138 4.27 -29.45 -10.76
CA PHE A 138 3.00 -29.04 -11.34
C PHE A 138 2.71 -29.89 -12.58
N ASP A 139 1.56 -30.57 -12.60
CA ASP A 139 1.18 -31.45 -13.70
C ASP A 139 0.31 -30.71 -14.73
N LEU A 140 0.90 -30.40 -15.89
CA LEU A 140 0.22 -29.69 -16.98
C LEU A 140 -0.86 -30.54 -17.64
N LYS A 141 -0.63 -31.86 -17.76
CA LYS A 141 -1.56 -32.77 -18.43
C LYS A 141 -2.81 -33.00 -17.57
N ALA A 142 -2.63 -33.18 -16.26
CA ALA A 142 -3.74 -33.23 -15.31
C ALA A 142 -4.53 -31.92 -15.27
N SER A 143 -3.87 -30.79 -15.58
CA SER A 143 -4.52 -29.47 -15.69
C SER A 143 -5.25 -29.23 -17.01
N GLY A 144 -5.31 -30.23 -17.90
CA GLY A 144 -6.09 -30.19 -19.13
C GLY A 144 -5.37 -29.61 -20.35
N TYR A 145 -4.05 -29.40 -20.29
CA TYR A 145 -3.27 -28.96 -21.44
C TYR A 145 -2.81 -30.12 -22.34
N ASP A 146 -2.78 -29.88 -23.65
CA ASP A 146 -2.30 -30.84 -24.66
C ASP A 146 -0.90 -30.46 -25.18
N ASP A 147 -0.73 -29.24 -25.73
CA ASP A 147 0.55 -28.69 -26.17
C ASP A 147 0.80 -27.30 -25.54
N PRO A 148 0.99 -27.25 -24.21
CA PRO A 148 1.15 -26.00 -23.49
C PRO A 148 2.49 -25.34 -23.79
N ILE A 149 2.47 -24.01 -23.82
CA ILE A 149 3.64 -23.18 -23.64
C ILE A 149 3.57 -22.48 -22.30
N LEU A 150 4.64 -22.64 -21.54
CA LEU A 150 4.83 -21.94 -20.28
C LEU A 150 5.21 -20.48 -20.53
N VAL A 151 4.54 -19.61 -19.79
CA VAL A 151 4.81 -18.17 -19.75
C VAL A 151 5.19 -17.84 -18.32
N THR A 152 6.33 -17.19 -18.14
CA THR A 152 6.86 -16.85 -16.82
C THR A 152 6.97 -15.35 -16.69
N GLN A 153 6.65 -14.82 -15.51
CA GLN A 153 6.87 -13.42 -15.19
C GLN A 153 7.44 -13.25 -13.79
N THR A 154 8.33 -12.27 -13.65
CA THR A 154 8.88 -11.85 -12.36
C THR A 154 8.73 -10.35 -12.21
N LYS A 155 8.19 -9.93 -11.07
CA LYS A 155 8.03 -8.51 -10.73
C LYS A 155 8.32 -8.28 -9.26
N SER A 156 8.81 -7.07 -8.97
CA SER A 156 8.95 -6.58 -7.59
C SER A 156 7.93 -5.47 -7.34
N LEU A 157 7.40 -5.42 -6.13
CA LEU A 157 6.40 -4.43 -5.76
C LEU A 157 6.98 -3.02 -5.59
N GLY A 158 8.27 -2.93 -5.23
CA GLY A 158 9.02 -1.69 -5.26
C GLY A 158 8.48 -0.61 -4.29
N PRO A 159 8.34 0.66 -4.73
CA PRO A 159 8.02 1.77 -3.83
C PRO A 159 6.65 1.69 -3.13
N LYS A 160 5.70 0.87 -3.62
CA LYS A 160 4.41 0.68 -2.95
C LYS A 160 4.57 -0.01 -1.60
N LEU A 161 5.46 -1.01 -1.50
CA LEU A 161 5.79 -1.68 -0.24
C LEU A 161 6.35 -0.70 0.79
N GLN A 162 7.23 0.21 0.36
CA GLN A 162 7.81 1.24 1.21
C GLN A 162 6.74 2.19 1.76
N LEU A 163 5.75 2.56 0.95
CA LEU A 163 4.62 3.37 1.43
C LEU A 163 3.76 2.58 2.44
N ALA A 164 3.50 1.30 2.17
CA ALA A 164 2.78 0.41 3.07
C ALA A 164 3.42 0.34 4.46
N GLN A 165 4.75 0.23 4.51
CA GLN A 165 5.52 0.24 5.75
C GLN A 165 5.36 1.56 6.53
N VAL A 166 5.40 2.70 5.83
CA VAL A 166 5.18 4.02 6.44
C VAL A 166 3.76 4.14 6.98
N CYS A 167 2.76 3.65 6.25
CA CYS A 167 1.38 3.67 6.69
C CYS A 167 1.04 2.54 7.69
N LYS A 168 1.98 1.61 7.97
CA LYS A 168 1.80 0.40 8.79
C LYS A 168 0.63 -0.49 8.32
N ARG A 169 0.47 -0.63 7.01
CA ARG A 169 -0.55 -1.45 6.37
C ARG A 169 0.10 -2.43 5.40
N HIS A 170 -0.10 -3.72 5.63
CA HIS A 170 0.54 -4.79 4.85
C HIS A 170 -0.47 -5.85 4.35
N ASP A 171 -1.72 -5.70 4.73
CA ASP A 171 -2.87 -6.59 4.49
C ASP A 171 -3.16 -6.81 2.99
N THR A 172 -2.96 -5.77 2.16
CA THR A 172 -3.29 -5.80 0.73
C THR A 172 -2.08 -5.98 -0.19
N ILE A 173 -0.87 -6.00 0.37
CA ILE A 173 0.40 -5.95 -0.38
C ILE A 173 0.64 -7.24 -1.17
N GLY A 174 0.20 -8.38 -0.64
CA GLY A 174 0.25 -9.64 -1.37
C GLY A 174 -0.60 -9.63 -2.63
N GLN A 175 -1.78 -9.02 -2.56
CA GLN A 175 -2.68 -8.88 -3.71
C GLN A 175 -2.08 -8.02 -4.82
N ASP A 176 -1.42 -6.91 -4.46
CA ASP A 176 -0.74 -6.07 -5.44
C ASP A 176 0.36 -6.82 -6.20
N LEU A 177 1.17 -7.60 -5.48
CA LEU A 177 2.25 -8.37 -6.07
C LEU A 177 1.72 -9.41 -7.05
N VAL A 178 0.71 -10.19 -6.64
CA VAL A 178 0.10 -11.22 -7.48
C VAL A 178 -0.57 -10.59 -8.70
N ALA A 179 -1.35 -9.52 -8.52
CA ALA A 179 -2.00 -8.81 -9.62
C ALA A 179 -0.98 -8.29 -10.66
N LEU A 180 0.14 -7.73 -10.20
CA LEU A 180 1.19 -7.22 -11.08
C LEU A 180 1.79 -8.32 -11.97
N CYS A 181 1.98 -9.53 -11.43
CA CYS A 181 2.55 -10.64 -12.19
C CYS A 181 1.51 -11.35 -13.07
N VAL A 182 0.34 -11.67 -12.50
CA VAL A 182 -0.71 -12.45 -13.17
C VAL A 182 -1.30 -11.69 -14.35
N ASN A 183 -1.53 -10.38 -14.23
CA ASN A 183 -2.08 -9.61 -15.34
C ASN A 183 -1.11 -9.56 -16.54
N ASP A 184 0.21 -9.63 -16.31
CA ASP A 184 1.20 -9.72 -17.40
C ASP A 184 1.17 -11.10 -18.10
N LEU A 185 0.85 -12.18 -17.37
CA LEU A 185 0.62 -13.50 -17.99
C LEU A 185 -0.60 -13.46 -18.93
N LEU A 186 -1.68 -12.79 -18.52
CA LEU A 186 -2.89 -12.63 -19.35
C LEU A 186 -2.61 -11.86 -20.64
N ALA A 187 -1.63 -10.95 -20.66
CA ALA A 187 -1.21 -10.25 -21.87
C ALA A 187 -0.64 -11.20 -22.94
N GLN A 188 -0.19 -12.38 -22.52
CA GLN A 188 0.24 -13.46 -23.41
C GLN A 188 -0.86 -14.49 -23.70
N GLY A 189 -2.08 -14.28 -23.18
CA GLY A 189 -3.18 -15.25 -23.23
C GLY A 189 -2.99 -16.43 -22.27
N ALA A 190 -2.03 -16.35 -21.35
CA ALA A 190 -1.71 -17.44 -20.44
C ALA A 190 -2.61 -17.43 -19.20
N GLU A 191 -3.10 -18.61 -18.85
CA GLU A 191 -3.78 -18.85 -17.58
C GLU A 191 -2.74 -19.05 -16.47
N PRO A 192 -2.84 -18.32 -15.35
CA PRO A 192 -1.95 -18.49 -14.21
C PRO A 192 -2.05 -19.89 -13.61
N LEU A 193 -0.92 -20.57 -13.42
CA LEU A 193 -0.87 -21.91 -12.85
C LEU A 193 -0.40 -21.89 -11.40
N PHE A 194 0.75 -21.26 -11.17
CA PHE A 194 1.34 -21.19 -9.83
C PHE A 194 2.21 -19.97 -9.61
N PHE A 195 2.48 -19.69 -8.33
CA PHE A 195 3.16 -18.50 -7.86
C PHE A 195 4.15 -18.82 -6.74
N LEU A 196 5.31 -18.18 -6.76
CA LEU A 196 6.29 -18.14 -5.68
C LEU A 196 6.58 -16.69 -5.31
N SER A 197 7.01 -16.46 -4.07
CA SER A 197 7.48 -15.15 -3.64
C SER A 197 8.83 -15.21 -2.95
N HIS A 198 9.55 -14.10 -3.01
CA HIS A 198 10.80 -13.89 -2.27
C HIS A 198 10.67 -12.57 -1.50
N LEU A 199 10.93 -12.62 -0.19
CA LEU A 199 10.98 -11.44 0.66
C LEU A 199 12.41 -11.28 1.21
N ALA A 200 13.06 -10.18 0.85
CA ALA A 200 14.32 -9.76 1.45
C ALA A 200 14.05 -8.64 2.46
N CYS A 201 14.49 -8.77 3.71
CA CYS A 201 14.37 -7.67 4.67
C CYS A 201 15.56 -7.58 5.62
N GLY A 202 15.88 -6.37 6.08
CA GLY A 202 16.99 -6.15 7.03
C GLY A 202 16.67 -6.60 8.46
N LYS A 203 15.44 -6.39 8.93
CA LYS A 203 14.95 -6.92 10.21
C LYS A 203 13.54 -7.44 10.01
N LEU A 204 13.36 -8.72 10.30
CA LEU A 204 12.09 -9.39 10.07
C LEU A 204 11.11 -9.16 11.24
N ASP A 205 9.92 -8.66 10.93
CA ASP A 205 8.76 -8.71 11.84
C ASP A 205 7.90 -9.91 11.44
N ALA A 206 7.78 -10.88 12.34
CA ALA A 206 7.07 -12.12 12.07
C ALA A 206 5.57 -11.88 11.81
N GLU A 207 4.95 -10.91 12.48
CA GLU A 207 3.52 -10.64 12.30
C GLU A 207 3.25 -10.04 10.92
N VAL A 208 4.10 -9.09 10.50
CA VAL A 208 4.04 -8.49 9.16
C VAL A 208 4.30 -9.53 8.07
N LEU A 209 5.28 -10.42 8.27
CA LEU A 209 5.59 -11.47 7.32
C LEU A 209 4.39 -12.40 7.09
N GLU A 210 3.77 -12.88 8.17
CA GLU A 210 2.62 -13.79 8.05
C GLU A 210 1.43 -13.09 7.38
N THR A 211 1.17 -11.81 7.71
CA THR A 211 0.14 -11.02 7.01
C THR A 211 0.40 -10.94 5.50
N ILE A 212 1.64 -10.69 5.08
CA ILE A 212 2.00 -10.63 3.65
C ILE A 212 1.80 -12.00 2.99
N LYS A 213 2.25 -13.09 3.62
CA LYS A 213 2.09 -14.45 3.09
C LYS A 213 0.62 -14.84 2.92
N GLU A 214 -0.21 -14.56 3.92
CA GLU A 214 -1.65 -14.80 3.87
C GLU A 214 -2.30 -14.00 2.74
N GLY A 215 -1.92 -12.73 2.58
CA GLY A 215 -2.39 -11.88 1.49
C GLY A 215 -1.99 -12.39 0.10
N ILE A 216 -0.77 -12.91 -0.06
CA ILE A 216 -0.32 -13.53 -1.32
C ILE A 216 -1.15 -14.78 -1.61
N ALA A 217 -1.33 -15.63 -0.61
CA ALA A 217 -2.07 -16.87 -0.76
C ALA A 217 -3.54 -16.65 -1.15
N GLU A 218 -4.21 -15.70 -0.50
CA GLU A 218 -5.59 -15.32 -0.83
C GLU A 218 -5.67 -14.72 -2.24
N ALA A 219 -4.68 -13.92 -2.63
CA ALA A 219 -4.62 -13.37 -3.97
C ALA A 219 -4.40 -14.45 -5.04
N CYS A 220 -3.53 -15.44 -4.80
CA CYS A 220 -3.35 -16.59 -5.69
C CYS A 220 -4.65 -17.38 -5.87
N ARG A 221 -5.38 -17.65 -4.78
CA ARG A 221 -6.72 -18.27 -4.84
C ARG A 221 -7.67 -17.46 -5.71
N SER A 222 -7.74 -16.17 -5.47
CA SER A 222 -8.58 -15.24 -6.24
C SER A 222 -8.17 -15.13 -7.71
N ALA A 223 -6.88 -15.35 -8.03
CA ALA A 223 -6.36 -15.35 -9.40
C ALA A 223 -6.55 -16.67 -10.14
N GLY A 224 -6.91 -17.75 -9.43
CA GLY A 224 -7.03 -19.10 -9.98
C GLY A 224 -5.71 -19.87 -10.05
N CYS A 225 -4.68 -19.52 -9.26
CA CYS A 225 -3.38 -20.20 -9.26
C CYS A 225 -2.96 -20.73 -7.88
N ALA A 226 -2.05 -21.70 -7.88
CA ALA A 226 -1.50 -22.27 -6.66
C ALA A 226 -0.36 -21.42 -6.09
N PHE A 227 -0.35 -21.17 -4.77
CA PHE A 227 0.80 -20.58 -4.10
C PHE A 227 1.73 -21.68 -3.60
N LEU A 228 2.94 -21.79 -4.18
CA LEU A 228 3.87 -22.89 -3.88
C LEU A 228 4.82 -22.58 -2.72
N GLY A 229 4.99 -21.30 -2.38
CA GLY A 229 5.77 -20.91 -1.21
C GLY A 229 6.40 -19.53 -1.29
N ALA A 230 6.85 -19.05 -0.13
CA ALA A 230 7.64 -17.85 0.03
C ALA A 230 9.03 -18.20 0.56
N GLU A 231 10.07 -17.71 -0.10
CA GLU A 231 11.41 -17.68 0.47
C GLU A 231 11.63 -16.36 1.22
N VAL A 232 12.23 -16.43 2.40
CA VAL A 232 12.50 -15.27 3.25
C VAL A 232 13.99 -15.20 3.53
N THR A 233 14.60 -14.06 3.18
CA THR A 233 16.01 -13.79 3.46
C THR A 233 16.14 -12.62 4.41
N GLU A 234 16.71 -12.87 5.59
CA GLU A 234 17.12 -11.79 6.50
C GLU A 234 18.55 -11.35 6.11
N ALA A 235 18.67 -10.16 5.54
CA ALA A 235 19.93 -9.66 5.02
C ALA A 235 20.84 -9.13 6.14
N ALA A 236 22.10 -9.57 6.18
CA ALA A 236 23.04 -9.17 7.24
C ALA A 236 23.48 -7.68 7.20
N ALA A 237 23.35 -6.98 6.05
CA ALA A 237 23.45 -5.52 5.77
C ALA A 237 23.80 -5.31 4.27
N PRO A 238 23.46 -4.19 3.56
CA PRO A 238 23.23 -2.83 4.02
C PRO A 238 21.79 -2.32 3.80
N CYS A 239 20.77 -3.18 3.94
CA CYS A 239 19.39 -2.67 3.95
C CYS A 239 19.18 -1.84 5.24
N PRO A 240 18.85 -0.54 5.14
CA PRO A 240 18.56 0.26 6.32
C PRO A 240 17.42 -0.40 7.10
N SER A 241 17.50 -0.38 8.43
CA SER A 241 16.49 -0.99 9.30
C SER A 241 15.07 -0.61 8.85
N GLY A 242 14.25 -1.62 8.51
CA GLY A 242 12.88 -1.45 8.05
C GLY A 242 12.66 -1.41 6.54
N HIS A 243 13.71 -1.44 5.70
CA HIS A 243 13.54 -1.64 4.25
C HIS A 243 13.39 -3.13 3.96
N CYS A 244 12.29 -3.48 3.28
CA CYS A 244 12.11 -4.80 2.71
C CYS A 244 11.89 -4.66 1.20
N ASP A 245 12.24 -5.72 0.46
CA ASP A 245 11.86 -5.90 -0.94
C ASP A 245 11.04 -7.19 -1.06
N LEU A 246 10.02 -7.15 -1.92
CA LEU A 246 9.09 -8.24 -2.14
C LEU A 246 8.99 -8.48 -3.65
N ALA A 247 9.43 -9.66 -4.07
CA ALA A 247 9.38 -10.14 -5.44
C ALA A 247 8.44 -11.33 -5.57
N GLY A 248 7.81 -11.42 -6.74
CA GLY A 248 6.87 -12.45 -7.11
C GLY A 248 7.29 -13.12 -8.41
N PHE A 249 7.06 -14.42 -8.50
CA PHE A 249 7.37 -15.25 -9.65
C PHE A 249 6.10 -16.01 -10.02
N ALA A 250 5.51 -15.67 -11.16
CA ALA A 250 4.30 -16.30 -11.66
C ALA A 250 4.64 -17.16 -12.88
N VAL A 251 4.04 -18.35 -12.94
CA VAL A 251 4.08 -19.22 -14.11
C VAL A 251 2.66 -19.47 -14.56
N GLY A 252 2.41 -19.27 -15.84
CA GLY A 252 1.16 -19.57 -16.52
C GLY A 252 1.38 -20.46 -17.73
N ALA A 253 0.28 -20.93 -18.33
CA ALA A 253 0.33 -21.69 -19.57
C ALA A 253 -0.75 -21.27 -20.57
N VAL A 254 -0.39 -21.37 -21.84
CA VAL A 254 -1.25 -21.11 -22.99
C VAL A 254 -1.07 -22.20 -24.04
N GLU A 255 -2.15 -22.61 -24.69
CA GLU A 255 -2.09 -23.53 -25.83
C GLU A 255 -1.40 -22.88 -27.04
N ARG A 256 -0.65 -23.65 -27.83
CA ARG A 256 0.21 -23.12 -28.92
C ARG A 256 -0.50 -22.23 -29.96
N GLY A 257 -1.81 -22.37 -30.13
CA GLY A 257 -2.61 -21.52 -31.03
C GLY A 257 -3.35 -20.35 -30.36
N GLN A 258 -3.28 -20.19 -29.04
CA GLN A 258 -4.11 -19.24 -28.28
C GLN A 258 -3.32 -18.05 -27.72
N ARG A 259 -2.08 -17.84 -28.18
CA ARG A 259 -1.21 -16.76 -27.69
C ARG A 259 -1.74 -15.38 -28.05
N LEU A 260 -1.56 -14.45 -27.12
CA LEU A 260 -1.67 -13.01 -27.34
C LEU A 260 -0.28 -12.35 -27.28
N PRO A 261 -0.11 -11.14 -27.84
CA PRO A 261 -1.04 -10.45 -28.72
C PRO A 261 -1.12 -11.08 -30.12
N GLY A 262 -2.32 -11.08 -30.70
CA GLY A 262 -2.59 -11.49 -32.09
C GLY A 262 -2.72 -10.30 -33.03
N LEU A 263 -1.95 -9.23 -32.79
CA LEU A 263 -2.12 -7.90 -33.40
C LEU A 263 -1.64 -7.78 -34.84
N GLN A 264 -1.10 -8.86 -35.43
CA GLN A 264 -0.97 -8.96 -36.88
C GLN A 264 -2.34 -8.85 -37.59
N ARG A 265 -3.43 -9.07 -36.85
CA ARG A 265 -4.82 -8.90 -37.30
C ARG A 265 -5.43 -7.55 -36.92
N ALA A 266 -4.65 -6.64 -36.33
CA ALA A 266 -5.16 -5.34 -35.93
C ALA A 266 -5.37 -4.48 -37.18
N GLU A 267 -6.54 -3.86 -37.27
CA GLU A 267 -6.95 -3.06 -38.42
C GLU A 267 -7.46 -1.69 -37.96
N GLU A 268 -7.39 -0.70 -38.84
CA GLU A 268 -7.99 0.59 -38.60
C GLU A 268 -9.48 0.44 -38.28
N GLY A 269 -9.93 1.09 -37.22
CA GLY A 269 -11.31 1.01 -36.74
C GLY A 269 -11.58 -0.09 -35.71
N ASP A 270 -10.60 -0.95 -35.41
CA ASP A 270 -10.66 -1.80 -34.22
C ASP A 270 -10.87 -0.96 -32.96
N VAL A 271 -11.57 -1.52 -31.98
CA VAL A 271 -12.03 -0.79 -30.80
C VAL A 271 -11.15 -1.10 -29.60
N LEU A 272 -10.81 -0.06 -28.83
CA LEU A 272 -10.16 -0.20 -27.53
C LEU A 272 -11.23 -0.23 -26.44
N LEU A 273 -11.24 -1.29 -25.64
CA LEU A 273 -12.04 -1.40 -24.43
C LEU A 273 -11.14 -1.21 -23.20
N GLY A 274 -11.55 -0.34 -22.27
CA GLY A 274 -10.83 -0.05 -21.04
C GLY A 274 -11.51 -0.68 -19.83
N LEU A 275 -10.73 -1.32 -18.97
CA LEU A 275 -11.20 -1.94 -17.72
C LEU A 275 -10.95 -1.04 -16.53
N GLY A 276 -11.96 -0.79 -15.71
CA GLY A 276 -11.86 0.06 -14.54
C GLY A 276 -10.92 -0.48 -13.46
N SER A 277 -10.06 0.39 -12.95
CA SER A 277 -9.20 0.13 -11.80
C SER A 277 -9.08 1.36 -10.91
N PRO A 278 -9.45 1.26 -9.61
CA PRO A 278 -9.34 2.37 -8.68
C PRO A 278 -7.92 2.61 -8.15
N GLY A 279 -7.03 1.61 -8.26
CA GLY A 279 -5.67 1.66 -7.70
C GLY A 279 -4.63 2.34 -8.61
N ILE A 280 -3.59 2.90 -7.98
CA ILE A 280 -2.45 3.57 -8.63
C ILE A 280 -1.47 2.59 -9.28
N HIS A 281 -1.40 1.35 -8.76
CA HIS A 281 -0.42 0.31 -9.15
C HIS A 281 1.05 0.68 -8.93
N GLY A 282 1.97 -0.27 -9.15
CA GLY A 282 3.36 -0.22 -8.64
C GLY A 282 4.23 0.95 -9.12
N ARG A 283 4.20 1.31 -10.41
CA ARG A 283 5.17 2.27 -10.99
C ARG A 283 5.01 3.70 -10.49
N GLY A 284 3.77 4.14 -10.30
CA GLY A 284 3.45 5.51 -9.91
C GLY A 284 3.91 5.90 -8.50
N PHE A 285 4.21 4.93 -7.63
CA PHE A 285 4.52 5.19 -6.22
C PHE A 285 5.82 5.97 -5.99
N GLY A 286 6.77 5.94 -6.94
CA GLY A 286 7.94 6.82 -6.88
C GLY A 286 7.55 8.30 -6.90
N VAL A 287 6.63 8.67 -7.80
CA VAL A 287 6.09 10.04 -7.91
C VAL A 287 5.18 10.36 -6.72
N VAL A 288 4.30 9.44 -6.31
CA VAL A 288 3.44 9.61 -5.12
C VAL A 288 4.27 9.94 -3.87
N ARG A 289 5.36 9.20 -3.63
CA ARG A 289 6.26 9.47 -2.49
C ARG A 289 6.87 10.87 -2.57
N LYS A 290 7.30 11.31 -3.75
CA LYS A 290 7.85 12.65 -3.95
C LYS A 290 6.80 13.73 -3.65
N ILE A 291 5.56 13.55 -4.14
CA ILE A 291 4.43 14.46 -3.87
C ILE A 291 4.17 14.53 -2.37
N LEU A 292 4.08 13.38 -1.69
CA LEU A 292 3.85 13.34 -0.24
C LEU A 292 4.95 14.07 0.56
N LEU A 293 6.22 13.91 0.16
CA LEU A 293 7.35 14.56 0.81
C LEU A 293 7.36 16.09 0.63
N THR A 294 6.84 16.58 -0.49
CA THR A 294 6.75 18.02 -0.78
C THR A 294 5.45 18.64 -0.26
N SER A 295 4.40 17.84 -0.07
CA SER A 295 3.13 18.24 0.50
C SER A 295 3.18 18.29 2.03
N SER A 296 2.18 18.92 2.66
CA SER A 296 1.95 18.83 4.11
C SER A 296 1.10 17.62 4.52
N LEU A 297 0.84 16.69 3.59
CA LEU A 297 -0.06 15.56 3.78
C LEU A 297 0.69 14.30 4.22
N HIS A 298 0.00 13.46 5.00
CA HIS A 298 0.50 12.19 5.52
C HIS A 298 -0.47 11.06 5.18
N CYS A 299 -0.05 9.79 5.35
CA CYS A 299 -0.94 8.64 5.14
C CYS A 299 -2.26 8.78 5.95
N SER A 300 -2.19 9.36 7.15
CA SER A 300 -3.33 9.54 8.04
C SER A 300 -4.19 10.76 7.71
N SER A 301 -3.81 11.59 6.73
CA SER A 301 -4.61 12.72 6.29
C SER A 301 -5.92 12.23 5.64
N PRO A 302 -7.01 13.01 5.68
CA PRO A 302 -8.25 12.65 4.98
C PRO A 302 -8.01 12.45 3.48
N ALA A 303 -8.62 11.41 2.91
CA ALA A 303 -8.51 11.18 1.47
C ALA A 303 -9.27 12.25 0.65
N PRO A 304 -8.75 12.65 -0.51
CA PRO A 304 -9.44 13.53 -1.44
C PRO A 304 -10.84 12.99 -1.80
N GLY A 305 -11.86 13.85 -1.75
CA GLY A 305 -13.25 13.54 -2.12
C GLY A 305 -13.99 12.56 -1.21
N SER A 306 -13.33 11.99 -0.19
CA SER A 306 -14.01 11.27 0.88
C SER A 306 -14.70 12.22 1.86
N CYS A 307 -15.88 11.87 2.37
CA CYS A 307 -16.52 12.57 3.50
C CYS A 307 -15.82 12.30 4.84
N GLY A 308 -14.49 12.13 4.85
CA GLY A 308 -13.68 11.89 6.04
C GLY A 308 -13.66 10.45 6.57
N HIS A 309 -14.28 9.50 5.86
CA HIS A 309 -14.32 8.09 6.26
C HIS A 309 -13.06 7.28 5.87
N SER A 310 -12.28 7.75 4.89
CA SER A 310 -11.06 7.09 4.44
C SER A 310 -9.85 8.03 4.52
N THR A 311 -8.70 7.46 4.85
CA THR A 311 -7.43 8.17 4.86
C THR A 311 -6.76 8.13 3.50
N LEU A 312 -5.85 9.06 3.25
CA LEU A 312 -5.05 9.12 2.03
C LEU A 312 -4.25 7.82 1.85
N GLY A 313 -3.72 7.25 2.94
CA GLY A 313 -3.05 5.96 2.94
C GLY A 313 -3.97 4.83 2.47
N ASP A 314 -5.25 4.83 2.88
CA ASP A 314 -6.21 3.82 2.47
C ASP A 314 -6.48 3.86 0.96
N VAL A 315 -6.64 5.06 0.41
CA VAL A 315 -6.89 5.24 -1.03
C VAL A 315 -5.64 4.94 -1.85
N LEU A 316 -4.46 5.41 -1.41
CA LEU A 316 -3.19 5.11 -2.08
C LEU A 316 -2.89 3.61 -2.08
N LEU A 317 -3.14 2.91 -0.97
CA LEU A 317 -2.89 1.47 -0.83
C LEU A 317 -4.06 0.59 -1.30
N THR A 318 -5.00 1.15 -2.05
CA THR A 318 -6.04 0.36 -2.74
C THR A 318 -5.38 -0.76 -3.54
N PRO A 319 -5.79 -2.03 -3.35
CA PRO A 319 -5.16 -3.15 -4.02
C PRO A 319 -5.38 -3.15 -5.53
N GLY A 320 -4.41 -3.67 -6.27
CA GLY A 320 -4.51 -3.93 -7.69
C GLY A 320 -5.59 -4.96 -8.00
N LYS A 321 -6.31 -4.72 -9.10
CA LYS A 321 -7.34 -5.63 -9.58
C LYS A 321 -6.71 -6.80 -10.34
N MET A 322 -7.18 -8.01 -10.04
CA MET A 322 -6.83 -9.21 -10.81
C MET A 322 -7.93 -9.46 -11.83
N PHE A 323 -7.53 -9.67 -13.08
CA PHE A 323 -8.48 -9.85 -14.17
C PHE A 323 -8.60 -11.31 -14.63
N SER A 324 -7.77 -12.23 -14.14
CA SER A 324 -7.63 -13.57 -14.71
C SER A 324 -8.92 -14.39 -14.72
N PRO A 325 -9.69 -14.54 -13.61
CA PRO A 325 -10.85 -15.42 -13.64
C PRO A 325 -11.96 -14.87 -14.55
N ALA A 326 -12.10 -13.55 -14.57
CA ALA A 326 -13.15 -12.87 -15.31
C ALA A 326 -12.85 -12.79 -16.82
N LEU A 327 -11.58 -12.59 -17.19
CA LEU A 327 -11.22 -12.34 -18.58
C LEU A 327 -10.72 -13.56 -19.33
N LEU A 328 -10.22 -14.61 -18.68
CA LEU A 328 -9.73 -15.78 -19.41
C LEU A 328 -10.73 -16.34 -20.44
N PRO A 329 -12.03 -16.51 -20.14
CA PRO A 329 -13.01 -16.93 -21.13
C PRO A 329 -13.15 -15.94 -22.30
N VAL A 330 -13.11 -14.64 -22.01
CA VAL A 330 -13.22 -13.57 -23.03
C VAL A 330 -11.99 -13.55 -23.91
N LEU A 331 -10.79 -13.67 -23.34
CA LEU A 331 -9.52 -13.71 -24.09
C LEU A 331 -9.44 -14.95 -24.98
N ARG A 332 -9.95 -16.10 -24.51
CA ARG A 332 -9.99 -17.37 -25.27
C ARG A 332 -11.09 -17.45 -26.32
N SER A 333 -12.04 -16.50 -26.35
CA SER A 333 -13.13 -16.47 -27.35
C SER A 333 -12.63 -16.29 -28.80
N GLY A 334 -11.39 -15.81 -28.98
CA GLY A 334 -10.83 -15.49 -30.29
C GLY A 334 -11.22 -14.09 -30.82
N HIS A 335 -12.10 -13.38 -30.12
CA HIS A 335 -12.57 -12.03 -30.49
C HIS A 335 -11.64 -10.90 -30.02
N VAL A 336 -10.78 -11.19 -29.03
CA VAL A 336 -9.79 -10.26 -28.51
C VAL A 336 -8.50 -10.40 -29.31
N LYS A 337 -8.04 -9.30 -29.90
CA LYS A 337 -6.79 -9.25 -30.68
C LYS A 337 -5.58 -8.96 -29.79
N GLY A 338 -5.80 -8.33 -28.64
CA GLY A 338 -4.74 -8.04 -27.69
C GLY A 338 -5.27 -7.60 -26.32
N PHE A 339 -4.46 -7.80 -25.27
CA PHE A 339 -4.70 -7.36 -23.91
C PHE A 339 -3.42 -6.75 -23.34
N ALA A 340 -3.52 -5.61 -22.67
CA ALA A 340 -2.40 -4.98 -21.99
C ALA A 340 -2.79 -4.40 -20.63
N PRO A 341 -2.12 -4.79 -19.53
CA PRO A 341 -2.25 -4.11 -18.26
C PRO A 341 -1.55 -2.74 -18.28
N THR A 342 -2.10 -1.79 -17.54
CA THR A 342 -1.66 -0.38 -17.48
C THR A 342 -0.98 -0.03 -16.15
N ALA A 343 -0.56 -1.04 -15.38
CA ALA A 343 0.13 -0.86 -14.10
C ALA A 343 1.44 -0.05 -14.20
N GLU A 344 2.03 0.02 -15.39
CA GLU A 344 3.23 0.80 -15.72
C GLU A 344 2.91 2.18 -16.34
N GLY A 345 1.64 2.58 -16.33
CA GLY A 345 1.13 3.77 -17.02
C GLY A 345 0.19 3.41 -18.18
N LEU A 346 -0.79 4.28 -18.45
CA LEU A 346 -1.77 4.10 -19.53
C LEU A 346 -1.08 4.00 -20.90
N LEU A 347 -0.23 4.97 -21.24
CA LEU A 347 0.49 4.99 -22.52
C LEU A 347 1.48 3.83 -22.65
N GLY A 348 2.21 3.54 -21.56
CA GLY A 348 3.20 2.46 -21.55
C GLY A 348 2.59 1.06 -21.68
N GLY A 349 1.37 0.86 -21.18
CA GLY A 349 0.62 -0.39 -21.38
C GLY A 349 0.21 -0.56 -22.85
N ILE A 350 -0.41 0.47 -23.42
CA ILE A 350 -0.94 0.42 -24.80
C ILE A 350 0.21 0.35 -25.83
N SER A 351 1.34 1.01 -25.58
CA SER A 351 2.47 0.99 -26.53
C SER A 351 3.14 -0.38 -26.65
N ARG A 352 3.11 -1.19 -25.58
CA ARG A 352 3.57 -2.59 -25.64
C ARG A 352 2.59 -3.50 -26.38
N LEU A 353 1.35 -3.04 -26.54
CA LEU A 353 0.34 -3.75 -27.31
C LEU A 353 0.55 -3.43 -28.79
N LEU A 354 0.42 -2.17 -29.19
CA LEU A 354 0.27 -1.79 -30.60
C LEU A 354 1.55 -2.01 -31.44
N PRO A 355 1.45 -2.64 -32.62
CA PRO A 355 2.56 -2.74 -33.56
C PRO A 355 2.87 -1.40 -34.25
N GLU A 356 4.06 -1.26 -34.83
CA GLU A 356 4.55 -0.01 -35.43
C GLU A 356 3.67 0.54 -36.58
N HIS A 357 2.87 -0.32 -37.22
CA HIS A 357 2.04 0.02 -38.39
C HIS A 357 0.64 0.55 -38.03
N VAL A 358 0.31 0.70 -36.75
CA VAL A 358 -0.95 1.31 -36.32
C VAL A 358 -0.72 2.31 -35.19
N SER A 359 -1.71 3.16 -34.98
CA SER A 359 -1.78 4.09 -33.86
C SER A 359 -3.11 3.93 -33.12
N ALA A 360 -3.25 4.55 -31.95
CA ALA A 360 -4.53 4.56 -31.23
C ALA A 360 -4.88 5.95 -30.70
N VAL A 361 -6.17 6.26 -30.75
CA VAL A 361 -6.74 7.48 -30.16
C VAL A 361 -7.74 7.06 -29.10
N LEU A 362 -7.58 7.63 -27.90
CA LEU A 362 -8.44 7.43 -26.76
C LEU A 362 -9.10 8.75 -26.36
N ASP A 363 -10.33 8.69 -25.85
CA ASP A 363 -11.02 9.86 -25.30
C ASP A 363 -11.23 9.69 -23.80
N ALA A 364 -10.54 10.50 -22.99
CA ALA A 364 -10.60 10.43 -21.53
C ALA A 364 -11.96 10.78 -20.92
N LEU A 365 -12.89 11.37 -21.68
CA LEU A 365 -14.26 11.62 -21.23
C LEU A 365 -15.14 10.36 -21.29
N SER A 366 -14.66 9.28 -21.93
CA SER A 366 -15.41 8.03 -22.08
C SER A 366 -15.37 7.11 -20.86
N TRP A 367 -14.51 7.38 -19.87
CA TRP A 367 -14.46 6.61 -18.62
C TRP A 367 -14.41 7.52 -17.40
N LYS A 368 -14.74 6.94 -16.25
CA LYS A 368 -14.67 7.64 -14.96
C LYS A 368 -13.24 7.60 -14.43
N ILE A 369 -12.60 8.75 -14.30
CA ILE A 369 -11.29 8.85 -13.65
C ILE A 369 -11.47 8.94 -12.13
N PRO A 370 -10.88 8.03 -11.34
CA PRO A 370 -10.93 8.10 -9.88
C PRO A 370 -10.30 9.38 -9.33
N GLU A 371 -10.91 9.95 -8.29
CA GLU A 371 -10.53 11.25 -7.70
C GLU A 371 -9.08 11.31 -7.23
N ILE A 372 -8.49 10.17 -6.87
CA ILE A 372 -7.08 10.11 -6.48
C ILE A 372 -6.15 10.58 -7.62
N PHE A 373 -6.47 10.30 -8.88
CA PHE A 373 -5.68 10.77 -10.02
C PHE A 373 -5.86 12.27 -10.25
N CYS A 374 -7.07 12.81 -10.02
CA CYS A 374 -7.31 14.26 -10.04
C CYS A 374 -6.50 14.97 -8.95
N TRP A 375 -6.43 14.37 -7.76
CA TRP A 375 -5.60 14.88 -6.68
C TRP A 375 -4.11 14.82 -7.03
N LEU A 376 -3.61 13.70 -7.57
CA LEU A 376 -2.21 13.56 -8.01
C LEU A 376 -1.84 14.60 -9.08
N TYR A 377 -2.73 14.82 -10.05
CA TYR A 377 -2.56 15.82 -11.09
C TYR A 377 -2.37 17.23 -10.51
N LYS A 378 -3.22 17.61 -9.54
CA LYS A 378 -3.19 18.95 -8.91
C LYS A 378 -2.06 19.11 -7.90
N GLU A 379 -1.96 18.20 -6.93
CA GLU A 379 -0.98 18.28 -5.84
C GLU A 379 0.44 18.07 -6.36
N GLY A 380 0.62 17.21 -7.36
CA GLY A 380 1.90 16.98 -8.02
C GLY A 380 2.25 18.02 -9.08
N ASN A 381 1.33 18.92 -9.44
CA ASN A 381 1.46 19.86 -10.55
C ASN A 381 1.98 19.17 -11.84
N LEU A 382 1.38 18.01 -12.15
CA LEU A 382 1.79 17.16 -13.27
C LEU A 382 1.08 17.58 -14.55
N SER A 383 1.72 17.40 -15.70
CA SER A 383 1.04 17.53 -17.00
C SER A 383 0.13 16.33 -17.27
N ALA A 384 -0.84 16.47 -18.18
CA ALA A 384 -1.68 15.35 -18.59
C ALA A 384 -0.86 14.21 -19.23
N GLU A 385 0.20 14.56 -19.96
CA GLU A 385 1.12 13.58 -20.54
C GLU A 385 1.88 12.81 -19.46
N GLU A 386 2.45 13.50 -18.47
CA GLU A 386 3.13 12.86 -17.34
C GLU A 386 2.18 11.94 -16.56
N MET A 387 0.91 12.36 -16.40
CA MET A 387 -0.13 11.53 -15.82
C MET A 387 -0.35 10.24 -16.62
N ALA A 388 -0.55 10.33 -17.93
CA ALA A 388 -0.79 9.17 -18.79
C ALA A 388 0.42 8.24 -18.92
N GLN A 389 1.63 8.80 -18.87
CA GLN A 389 2.88 8.02 -18.90
C GLN A 389 3.15 7.28 -17.59
N THR A 390 2.75 7.85 -16.45
CA THR A 390 3.10 7.35 -15.11
C THR A 390 2.01 6.50 -14.49
N PHE A 391 0.75 6.87 -14.73
CA PHE A 391 -0.41 6.34 -14.02
C PHE A 391 -1.41 5.66 -14.97
N PRO A 392 -2.21 4.71 -14.46
CA PRO A 392 -3.31 4.08 -15.20
C PRO A 392 -4.49 5.04 -15.48
N CYS A 393 -4.60 6.14 -14.75
CA CYS A 393 -5.69 7.13 -14.88
C CYS A 393 -7.10 6.53 -14.83
N GLY A 394 -7.31 5.49 -14.03
CA GLY A 394 -8.60 4.80 -13.86
C GLY A 394 -8.82 3.57 -14.75
N ILE A 395 -7.97 3.34 -15.75
CA ILE A 395 -8.01 2.14 -16.59
C ILE A 395 -6.93 1.20 -16.12
N GLY A 396 -7.25 -0.01 -15.65
CA GLY A 396 -6.30 -1.03 -15.20
C GLY A 396 -5.79 -1.98 -16.28
N ALA A 397 -6.53 -2.11 -17.37
CA ALA A 397 -6.13 -2.87 -18.54
C ALA A 397 -6.93 -2.44 -19.78
N VAL A 398 -6.36 -2.68 -20.97
CA VAL A 398 -6.94 -2.35 -22.27
C VAL A 398 -7.01 -3.59 -23.14
N LEU A 399 -8.13 -3.77 -23.84
CA LEU A 399 -8.33 -4.79 -24.86
C LEU A 399 -8.46 -4.15 -26.23
N VAL A 400 -7.86 -4.75 -27.25
CA VAL A 400 -8.13 -4.44 -28.66
C VAL A 400 -9.06 -5.51 -29.19
N VAL A 401 -10.22 -5.08 -29.69
CA VAL A 401 -11.31 -5.95 -30.12
C VAL A 401 -11.74 -5.56 -31.53
N GLN A 402 -12.13 -6.57 -32.30
CA GLN A 402 -12.72 -6.34 -33.61
C GLN A 402 -13.97 -5.45 -33.51
N LYS A 403 -14.09 -4.46 -34.40
CA LYS A 403 -15.17 -3.46 -34.39
C LYS A 403 -16.57 -4.06 -34.30
N GLU A 404 -16.86 -5.10 -35.09
CA GLU A 404 -18.18 -5.71 -35.17
C GLU A 404 -18.59 -6.42 -33.87
N LEU A 405 -17.60 -6.86 -33.07
CA LEU A 405 -17.81 -7.64 -31.86
C LEU A 405 -17.58 -6.84 -30.57
N ALA A 406 -17.13 -5.59 -30.70
CA ALA A 406 -16.78 -4.73 -29.57
C ALA A 406 -17.91 -4.61 -28.54
N GLN A 407 -19.15 -4.42 -28.99
CA GLN A 407 -20.30 -4.27 -28.09
C GLN A 407 -20.63 -5.57 -27.34
N HIS A 408 -20.52 -6.71 -28.00
CA HIS A 408 -20.76 -8.02 -27.38
C HIS A 408 -19.70 -8.31 -26.31
N VAL A 409 -18.41 -8.13 -26.66
CA VAL A 409 -17.30 -8.33 -25.73
C VAL A 409 -17.40 -7.37 -24.54
N LEU A 410 -17.78 -6.11 -24.78
CA LEU A 410 -18.01 -5.14 -23.71
C LEU A 410 -19.09 -5.62 -22.74
N GLN A 411 -20.23 -6.12 -23.24
CA GLN A 411 -21.31 -6.65 -22.40
C GLN A 411 -20.87 -7.87 -21.59
N ASP A 412 -20.10 -8.80 -22.19
CA ASP A 412 -19.58 -9.96 -21.48
C ASP A 412 -18.68 -9.56 -20.31
N ILE A 413 -17.83 -8.55 -20.51
CA ILE A 413 -16.95 -8.04 -19.47
C ILE A 413 -17.74 -7.28 -18.40
N GLN A 414 -18.73 -6.47 -18.80
CA GLN A 414 -19.56 -5.67 -17.89
C GLN A 414 -20.38 -6.50 -16.89
N ARG A 415 -20.58 -7.80 -17.15
CA ARG A 415 -21.20 -8.72 -16.18
C ARG A 415 -20.36 -8.93 -14.92
N GLN A 416 -19.04 -8.70 -14.98
CA GLN A 416 -18.11 -8.99 -13.89
C GLN A 416 -17.21 -7.80 -13.52
N GLN A 417 -17.02 -6.84 -14.43
CA GLN A 417 -16.04 -5.76 -14.30
C GLN A 417 -16.62 -4.44 -14.82
N GLU A 418 -16.21 -3.31 -14.25
CA GLU A 418 -16.45 -2.01 -14.91
C GLU A 418 -15.60 -1.91 -16.18
N ALA A 419 -16.23 -1.56 -17.29
CA ALA A 419 -15.55 -1.42 -18.57
C ALA A 419 -16.25 -0.39 -19.46
N TRP A 420 -15.48 0.25 -20.34
CA TRP A 420 -15.94 1.26 -21.29
C TRP A 420 -15.31 1.05 -22.66
N LEU A 421 -15.97 1.57 -23.70
CA LEU A 421 -15.33 1.82 -24.99
C LEU A 421 -14.52 3.10 -24.84
N ILE A 422 -13.19 3.01 -24.92
CA ILE A 422 -12.30 4.12 -24.60
C ILE A 422 -11.62 4.76 -25.80
N GLY A 423 -11.68 4.10 -26.97
CA GLY A 423 -10.96 4.58 -28.15
C GLY A 423 -11.01 3.61 -29.31
N LYS A 424 -10.18 3.90 -30.31
CA LYS A 424 -10.06 3.12 -31.55
C LYS A 424 -8.64 3.10 -32.08
N VAL A 425 -8.33 2.04 -32.83
CA VAL A 425 -7.12 1.93 -33.65
C VAL A 425 -7.29 2.79 -34.89
N VAL A 426 -6.26 3.54 -35.25
CA VAL A 426 -6.21 4.43 -36.41
C VAL A 426 -4.98 4.12 -37.26
N ALA A 427 -4.98 4.62 -38.51
CA ALA A 427 -3.81 4.58 -39.38
C ALA A 427 -2.56 5.17 -38.69
N PRO A 428 -1.35 4.66 -39.01
CA PRO A 428 -0.13 5.06 -38.33
C PRO A 428 0.15 6.56 -38.52
N CYS A 429 0.46 7.24 -37.43
CA CYS A 429 0.85 8.64 -37.47
C CYS A 429 2.31 8.77 -38.00
N HIS A 430 2.52 9.57 -39.06
CA HIS A 430 3.85 9.75 -39.67
C HIS A 430 4.75 10.78 -38.96
N THR A 431 4.30 11.40 -37.87
CA THR A 431 5.11 12.31 -37.07
C THR A 431 5.98 11.53 -36.09
N ALA A 432 7.22 12.00 -35.86
CA ALA A 432 8.25 11.34 -35.05
C ALA A 432 7.96 11.30 -33.51
N GLY A 433 6.69 11.24 -33.11
CA GLY A 433 6.23 11.21 -31.72
C GLY A 433 5.04 10.25 -31.53
N SER A 434 4.96 9.67 -30.33
CA SER A 434 3.95 8.75 -29.78
C SER A 434 2.86 8.22 -30.73
N HIS A 435 2.85 6.90 -30.97
CA HIS A 435 1.78 6.20 -31.70
C HIS A 435 0.41 6.22 -31.00
N ILE A 436 0.28 6.91 -29.85
CA ILE A 436 -0.90 6.90 -29.01
C ILE A 436 -1.23 8.32 -28.59
N GLU A 437 -2.49 8.71 -28.78
CA GLU A 437 -3.05 9.99 -28.35
C GLU A 437 -4.17 9.74 -27.34
N VAL A 438 -4.19 10.55 -26.26
CA VAL A 438 -5.26 10.53 -25.26
C VAL A 438 -5.88 11.93 -25.23
N GLU A 439 -6.99 12.07 -25.93
CA GLU A 439 -7.78 13.30 -26.01
C GLU A 439 -8.45 13.59 -24.65
N ASN A 440 -8.66 14.87 -24.38
CA ASN A 440 -9.45 15.38 -23.24
C ASN A 440 -8.97 14.94 -21.84
N LEU A 441 -7.77 14.38 -21.68
CA LEU A 441 -7.30 13.90 -20.38
C LEU A 441 -7.18 15.00 -19.33
N ALA A 442 -6.66 16.16 -19.71
CA ALA A 442 -6.57 17.31 -18.80
C ALA A 442 -7.96 17.76 -18.34
N GLU A 443 -8.94 17.78 -19.24
CA GLU A 443 -10.32 18.14 -18.95
C GLU A 443 -10.97 17.10 -18.03
N ALA A 444 -10.85 15.81 -18.34
CA ALA A 444 -11.40 14.72 -17.52
C ALA A 444 -10.84 14.72 -16.08
N LEU A 445 -9.54 15.00 -15.93
CA LEU A 445 -8.87 15.16 -14.62
C LEU A 445 -9.36 16.39 -13.85
N GLN A 446 -9.84 17.42 -14.54
CA GLN A 446 -10.41 18.61 -13.91
C GLN A 446 -11.90 18.43 -13.56
N LEU A 447 -12.70 17.87 -14.47
CA LEU A 447 -14.15 17.62 -14.33
C LEU A 447 -14.49 16.66 -13.19
N SER A 448 -13.68 15.62 -13.00
CA SER A 448 -13.89 14.60 -11.96
C SER A 448 -13.54 15.10 -10.54
N SER A 449 -13.30 16.40 -10.38
CA SER A 449 -13.08 17.05 -9.09
C SER A 449 -14.44 17.42 -8.47
N PRO A 450 -14.66 17.20 -7.15
CA PRO A 450 -15.97 17.42 -6.49
C PRO A 450 -16.41 18.90 -6.35
N GLN A 451 -15.92 19.80 -7.19
CA GLN A 451 -16.32 21.22 -7.23
C GLN A 451 -17.27 21.58 -8.38
N GLN A 452 -17.53 20.69 -9.34
CA GLN A 452 -18.38 21.04 -10.50
C GLN A 452 -19.81 20.48 -10.49
N LEU A 453 -20.12 19.44 -9.71
CA LEU A 453 -21.49 18.88 -9.63
C LEU A 453 -22.51 19.73 -8.83
N LEU A 454 -22.12 20.94 -8.40
CA LEU A 454 -23.01 21.89 -7.71
C LEU A 454 -23.26 23.19 -8.50
N ASN A 455 -22.69 23.35 -9.69
CA ASN A 455 -22.75 24.61 -10.45
C ASN A 455 -23.34 24.43 -11.85
N ASP A 456 -24.53 23.85 -11.95
CA ASP A 456 -25.41 24.05 -13.12
C ASP A 456 -26.67 24.78 -12.66
N SER A 457 -26.53 26.10 -12.47
CA SER A 457 -27.58 27.12 -12.50
C SER A 457 -26.98 28.45 -12.08
N THR A 458 -27.12 29.46 -12.94
CA THR A 458 -26.82 30.88 -12.73
C THR A 458 -25.34 31.30 -12.83
N ALA A 459 -25.03 31.87 -13.99
CA ALA A 459 -24.00 32.88 -14.11
C ALA A 459 -24.30 34.02 -13.12
N GLN A 460 -23.52 34.14 -12.04
CA GLN A 460 -23.19 35.39 -11.34
C GLN A 460 -22.26 35.11 -10.13
N SER A 461 -21.11 35.80 -10.13
CA SER A 461 -20.17 36.02 -9.01
C SER A 461 -19.68 34.81 -8.19
N GLN A 462 -18.40 34.47 -8.34
CA GLN A 462 -17.66 33.59 -7.43
C GLN A 462 -17.82 34.05 -5.96
N PRO A 463 -18.21 33.18 -5.00
CA PRO A 463 -18.07 33.49 -3.60
C PRO A 463 -16.58 33.39 -3.25
N LYS A 464 -15.94 34.52 -2.93
CA LYS A 464 -14.56 34.54 -2.39
C LYS A 464 -14.52 33.64 -1.16
N LYS A 465 -13.77 32.52 -1.23
CA LYS A 465 -13.46 31.68 -0.07
C LYS A 465 -12.92 32.59 1.05
N ARG A 466 -13.53 32.50 2.25
CA ARG A 466 -13.12 33.28 3.43
C ARG A 466 -11.67 32.94 3.77
N LYS A 467 -10.77 33.92 3.65
CA LYS A 467 -9.37 33.78 4.05
C LYS A 467 -9.26 33.82 5.57
N VAL A 468 -8.47 32.92 6.14
CA VAL A 468 -8.15 32.87 7.57
C VAL A 468 -7.30 34.08 7.93
N LYS A 469 -7.70 34.83 8.96
CA LYS A 469 -6.97 36.01 9.44
C LYS A 469 -5.75 35.60 10.26
N VAL A 470 -4.55 35.87 9.77
CA VAL A 470 -3.29 35.47 10.40
C VAL A 470 -2.56 36.69 10.97
N ALA A 471 -2.07 36.58 12.21
CA ALA A 471 -1.09 37.50 12.76
C ALA A 471 0.32 36.89 12.76
N VAL A 472 1.33 37.70 12.49
CA VAL A 472 2.73 37.26 12.53
C VAL A 472 3.45 37.92 13.71
N LEU A 473 4.01 37.12 14.62
CA LEU A 473 4.86 37.60 15.71
C LEU A 473 6.34 37.52 15.30
N VAL A 474 7.10 38.60 15.49
CA VAL A 474 8.51 38.71 15.05
C VAL A 474 9.42 39.31 16.13
N SER A 475 10.74 39.08 16.02
CA SER A 475 11.75 39.70 16.89
C SER A 475 12.90 40.40 16.16
N GLY A 476 12.94 40.43 14.82
CA GLY A 476 13.73 41.43 14.09
C GLY A 476 15.00 41.01 13.35
N ALA A 477 15.15 39.74 12.97
CA ALA A 477 16.27 39.29 12.13
C ALA A 477 15.87 38.21 11.09
N GLY A 478 14.56 38.01 10.89
CA GLY A 478 14.01 37.00 9.99
C GLY A 478 13.80 37.52 8.58
N ARG A 479 14.14 36.70 7.58
CA ARG A 479 13.81 36.94 6.15
C ARG A 479 12.50 36.30 5.71
N ALA A 480 11.75 35.69 6.63
CA ALA A 480 10.56 34.91 6.32
C ALA A 480 9.32 35.77 6.04
N LEU A 481 9.21 36.95 6.65
CA LEU A 481 8.01 37.79 6.52
C LEU A 481 7.70 38.24 5.06
N PRO A 482 8.66 38.67 4.23
CA PRO A 482 8.41 38.94 2.82
C PRO A 482 7.82 37.75 2.05
N ALA A 483 8.27 36.53 2.33
CA ALA A 483 7.74 35.32 1.70
C ALA A 483 6.31 35.01 2.15
N LEU A 484 6.01 35.19 3.44
CA LEU A 484 4.65 35.07 3.97
C LEU A 484 3.69 36.09 3.35
N ILE A 485 4.16 37.34 3.15
CA ILE A 485 3.38 38.39 2.48
C ILE A 485 3.11 38.02 1.02
N GLY A 486 4.11 37.52 0.30
CA GLY A 486 3.95 37.05 -1.08
C GLY A 486 2.93 35.94 -1.19
N SER A 487 3.10 34.88 -0.39
CA SER A 487 2.18 33.74 -0.35
C SER A 487 0.74 34.15 0.00
N ALA A 488 0.54 35.05 0.97
CA ALA A 488 -0.80 35.48 1.36
C ALA A 488 -1.55 36.28 0.28
N ARG A 489 -0.81 36.92 -0.64
CA ARG A 489 -1.36 37.72 -1.73
C ARG A 489 -1.76 36.91 -2.96
N GLU A 490 -1.32 35.65 -3.06
CA GLU A 490 -1.69 34.78 -4.17
C GLU A 490 -3.23 34.56 -4.25
N PRO A 491 -3.82 34.50 -5.46
CA PRO A 491 -5.26 34.33 -5.66
C PRO A 491 -5.82 33.07 -4.97
N GLY A 492 -5.02 32.01 -4.86
CA GLY A 492 -5.38 30.74 -4.20
C GLY A 492 -5.11 30.67 -2.69
N SER A 493 -4.53 31.72 -2.09
CA SER A 493 -4.17 31.70 -0.67
C SER A 493 -5.40 31.63 0.24
N CYS A 494 -5.39 30.68 1.16
CA CYS A 494 -6.37 30.57 2.23
C CYS A 494 -6.08 31.49 3.43
N ALA A 495 -4.96 32.23 3.41
CA ALA A 495 -4.51 33.08 4.51
C ALA A 495 -4.51 34.56 4.12
N GLN A 496 -4.93 35.41 5.06
CA GLN A 496 -4.84 36.86 4.98
C GLN A 496 -4.03 37.36 6.17
N LEU A 497 -2.87 37.96 5.92
CA LEU A 497 -2.11 38.61 6.99
C LEU A 497 -2.82 39.89 7.41
N VAL A 498 -3.30 39.94 8.65
CA VAL A 498 -4.05 41.09 9.19
C VAL A 498 -3.24 41.93 10.17
N LEU A 499 -2.15 41.37 10.72
CA LEU A 499 -1.37 42.03 11.77
C LEU A 499 0.06 41.48 11.84
N VAL A 500 1.03 42.35 12.08
CA VAL A 500 2.40 41.97 12.48
C VAL A 500 2.74 42.61 13.83
N ILE A 501 3.10 41.80 14.83
CA ILE A 501 3.51 42.28 16.15
C ILE A 501 5.00 42.00 16.34
N SER A 502 5.75 43.00 16.78
CA SER A 502 7.15 42.84 17.19
C SER A 502 7.31 43.11 18.68
N ASN A 503 8.16 42.31 19.34
CA ASN A 503 8.56 42.58 20.71
C ASN A 503 9.76 43.55 20.85
N ARG A 504 10.26 44.06 19.71
CA ARG A 504 11.34 45.05 19.64
C ARG A 504 10.95 46.19 18.69
N PRO A 505 11.22 47.46 19.04
CA PRO A 505 11.03 48.57 18.12
C PRO A 505 12.05 48.54 16.97
N GLY A 506 11.73 49.19 15.84
CA GLY A 506 12.69 49.49 14.77
C GLY A 506 13.12 48.32 13.86
N VAL A 507 12.50 47.14 14.00
CA VAL A 507 12.91 45.95 13.23
C VAL A 507 12.55 46.04 11.74
N GLN A 508 13.34 45.38 10.88
CA GLN A 508 13.18 45.44 9.42
C GLN A 508 11.84 44.84 8.96
N GLU A 509 11.35 43.82 9.65
CA GLU A 509 10.11 43.12 9.38
C GLU A 509 8.88 44.04 9.56
N LEU A 510 8.88 44.93 10.55
CA LEU A 510 7.81 45.93 10.70
C LEU A 510 7.80 46.90 9.51
N ARG A 511 8.98 47.32 9.04
CA ARG A 511 9.10 48.17 7.84
C ARG A 511 8.60 47.44 6.59
N SER A 512 8.87 46.14 6.49
CA SER A 512 8.38 45.30 5.39
C SER A 512 6.86 45.12 5.42
N ALA A 513 6.26 44.90 6.59
CA ALA A 513 4.82 44.80 6.76
C ALA A 513 4.10 46.12 6.44
N ALA A 514 4.64 47.24 6.94
CA ALA A 514 4.09 48.57 6.67
C ALA A 514 4.11 48.90 5.17
N ARG A 515 5.20 48.59 4.45
CA ARG A 515 5.27 48.74 2.98
C ARG A 515 4.25 47.87 2.24
N ALA A 516 3.87 46.73 2.83
CA ALA A 516 2.86 45.84 2.30
C ALA A 516 1.42 46.21 2.72
N GLY A 517 1.22 47.33 3.42
CA GLY A 517 -0.09 47.79 3.88
C GLY A 517 -0.70 46.94 5.00
N ILE A 518 0.10 46.14 5.70
CA ILE A 518 -0.36 45.30 6.82
C ILE A 518 -0.17 46.09 8.12
N PRO A 519 -1.21 46.20 8.98
CA PRO A 519 -1.09 46.83 10.29
C PRO A 519 0.03 46.23 11.13
N THR A 520 0.75 47.10 11.85
CA THR A 520 1.87 46.70 12.71
C THR A 520 1.73 47.21 14.12
N ARG A 521 2.13 46.41 15.12
CA ARG A 521 2.18 46.82 16.54
C ARG A 521 3.54 46.49 17.14
N VAL A 522 4.02 47.36 18.03
CA VAL A 522 5.21 47.12 18.85
C VAL A 522 4.75 46.97 20.28
N ILE A 523 5.06 45.83 20.88
CA ILE A 523 4.79 45.57 22.30
C ILE A 523 6.14 45.27 22.93
N ASP A 524 6.78 46.27 23.52
CA ASP A 524 8.11 46.07 24.09
C ASP A 524 8.01 45.27 25.39
N HIS A 525 8.52 44.04 25.34
CA HIS A 525 8.55 43.12 26.48
C HIS A 525 9.29 43.67 27.72
N LYS A 526 10.13 44.70 27.56
CA LYS A 526 10.83 45.36 28.68
C LYS A 526 9.93 46.23 29.55
N LEU A 527 8.73 46.56 29.07
CA LEU A 527 7.78 47.44 29.76
C LEU A 527 6.85 46.69 30.73
N TYR A 528 7.01 45.37 30.87
CA TYR A 528 6.10 44.51 31.64
C TYR A 528 6.84 43.84 32.79
N GLY A 529 6.22 43.82 33.98
CA GLY A 529 6.80 43.24 35.19
C GLY A 529 6.76 41.71 35.19
N SER A 530 5.88 41.12 34.38
CA SER A 530 5.80 39.66 34.21
C SER A 530 5.53 39.25 32.77
N ARG A 531 5.90 38.00 32.46
CA ARG A 531 5.62 37.39 31.17
C ARG A 531 4.12 37.21 30.90
N SER A 532 3.34 36.90 31.93
CA SER A 532 1.88 36.76 31.77
C SER A 532 1.24 38.09 31.37
N GLU A 533 1.71 39.20 31.94
CA GLU A 533 1.22 40.54 31.63
C GLU A 533 1.55 40.98 30.20
N PHE A 534 2.77 40.67 29.76
CA PHE A 534 3.20 40.85 28.38
C PHE A 534 2.34 40.05 27.39
N ASP A 535 2.16 38.75 27.64
CA ASP A 535 1.38 37.87 26.76
C ASP A 535 -0.10 38.25 26.73
N SER A 536 -0.68 38.68 27.86
CA SER A 536 -2.05 39.21 27.92
C SER A 536 -2.23 40.48 27.10
N THR A 537 -1.18 41.30 26.95
CA THR A 537 -1.24 42.48 26.07
C THR A 537 -1.16 42.10 24.60
N ILE A 538 -0.32 41.11 24.24
CA ILE A 538 -0.32 40.54 22.89
C ILE A 538 -1.71 39.99 22.56
N ASP A 539 -2.30 39.22 23.47
CA ASP A 539 -3.60 38.59 23.31
C ASP A 539 -4.74 39.59 23.02
N ARG A 540 -4.82 40.69 23.78
CA ARG A 540 -5.80 41.77 23.53
C ARG A 540 -5.67 42.38 22.13
N VAL A 541 -4.43 42.57 21.68
CA VAL A 541 -4.15 43.11 20.34
C VAL A 541 -4.52 42.09 19.25
N LEU A 542 -4.33 40.79 19.47
CA LEU A 542 -4.76 39.76 18.53
C LEU A 542 -6.30 39.70 18.42
N GLU A 543 -7.01 39.89 19.52
CA GLU A 543 -8.48 39.98 19.54
C GLU A 543 -9.00 41.22 18.80
N GLU A 544 -8.38 42.38 18.99
CA GLU A 544 -8.72 43.64 18.29
C GLU A 544 -8.74 43.46 16.77
N PHE A 545 -7.80 42.67 16.22
CA PHE A 545 -7.70 42.40 14.79
C PHE A 545 -8.47 41.15 14.33
N SER A 546 -9.26 40.54 15.22
CA SER A 546 -10.01 39.30 14.97
C SER A 546 -9.14 38.19 14.39
N VAL A 547 -7.95 37.99 14.96
CA VAL A 547 -6.97 37.00 14.48
C VAL A 547 -7.50 35.58 14.73
N GLU A 548 -7.37 34.73 13.72
CA GLU A 548 -7.77 33.33 13.74
C GLU A 548 -6.58 32.39 13.86
N LEU A 549 -5.40 32.79 13.37
CA LEU A 549 -4.17 32.00 13.39
C LEU A 549 -2.94 32.87 13.76
N ILE A 550 -2.01 32.33 14.55
CA ILE A 550 -0.76 33.00 14.93
C ILE A 550 0.45 32.31 14.28
N CYS A 551 1.18 33.04 13.45
CA CYS A 551 2.46 32.61 12.90
C CYS A 551 3.62 33.17 13.73
N LEU A 552 4.42 32.28 14.33
CA LEU A 552 5.65 32.65 15.04
C LEU A 552 6.83 32.69 14.08
N SER A 553 7.12 33.85 13.50
CA SER A 553 8.22 34.03 12.54
C SER A 553 9.45 34.62 13.23
N GLY A 554 10.28 33.76 13.83
CA GLY A 554 11.48 34.19 14.54
C GLY A 554 11.17 35.01 15.80
N PHE A 555 10.04 34.67 16.47
CA PHE A 555 9.64 35.28 17.73
C PHE A 555 10.45 34.67 18.89
N MET A 556 11.43 35.40 19.39
CA MET A 556 12.43 34.93 20.36
C MET A 556 11.98 35.21 21.81
N ARG A 557 10.72 34.95 22.13
CA ARG A 557 10.17 35.04 23.49
C ARG A 557 9.35 33.80 23.76
N VAL A 558 9.51 33.25 24.95
CA VAL A 558 8.74 32.09 25.37
C VAL A 558 7.32 32.59 25.72
N LEU A 559 6.27 31.89 25.30
CA LEU A 559 4.85 32.25 25.54
C LEU A 559 4.28 31.49 26.73
N SER A 560 3.54 32.15 27.61
CA SER A 560 3.03 31.58 28.87
C SER A 560 1.97 30.48 28.64
N SER A 561 1.81 29.60 29.64
CA SER A 561 0.84 28.51 29.58
C SER A 561 -0.62 28.96 29.38
N PRO A 562 -1.11 30.10 29.95
CA PRO A 562 -2.43 30.63 29.63
C PRO A 562 -2.58 31.01 28.16
N PHE A 563 -1.58 31.68 27.58
CA PHE A 563 -1.57 32.08 26.16
C PHE A 563 -1.65 30.84 25.25
N LEU A 564 -0.81 29.83 25.50
CA LEU A 564 -0.77 28.60 24.72
C LEU A 564 -2.07 27.77 24.83
N ARG A 565 -2.76 27.80 25.98
CA ARG A 565 -4.05 27.11 26.13
C ARG A 565 -5.14 27.79 25.30
N LYS A 566 -5.17 29.12 25.28
CA LYS A 566 -6.18 29.89 24.53
C LYS A 566 -6.01 29.74 23.02
N TRP A 567 -4.77 29.75 22.54
CA TRP A 567 -4.42 29.66 21.12
C TRP A 567 -4.06 28.23 20.69
N LYS A 568 -4.49 27.20 21.44
CA LYS A 568 -4.20 25.80 21.10
C LYS A 568 -4.86 25.43 19.77
N GLY A 569 -4.04 25.01 18.80
CA GLY A 569 -4.51 24.64 17.45
C GLY A 569 -4.77 25.84 16.54
N LYS A 570 -4.30 27.03 16.93
CA LYS A 570 -4.41 28.30 16.19
C LYS A 570 -3.04 28.97 16.08
#